data_AF-A0A2M9R3I5-F1
#
_entry.id   AF-A0A2M9R3I5-F1
#
_cell.length_a   1.000
_cell.length_b   1.000
_cell.length_c   1.000
_cell.angle_alpha   90.00
_cell.angle_beta   90.00
_cell.angle_gamma   90.00
#
_symmetry.space_group_name_H-M   'P 1'
#
loop_
_entity.id
_entity.type
_entity.pdbx_description
1 polymer ?
#
loop_
_entity_poly.entity_id
_entity_poly.type
_entity_poly.pdbx_seq_one_letter_code
_entity_poly.pdbx_strand_id
1 'polypeptide(L)' 'MFTTGRIVFSLLFVIVFIAVVAYMYRKDLKIHQIYYKNTKWILIAIFSFIGILFLIKMWLKQ' A
#
# COMPACT_ATOMS: atom_id res chain seq x y z
N MET A 1 8.95 20.72 28.22
CA MET A 1 8.43 22.06 27.83
C MET A 1 8.75 22.26 26.36
N PHE A 2 7.73 22.30 25.51
CA PHE A 2 7.91 22.57 24.08
C PHE A 2 8.18 24.06 23.92
N THR A 3 9.38 24.43 23.47
CA THR A 3 9.71 25.82 23.18
C THR A 3 9.34 26.14 21.74
N THR A 4 9.00 27.39 21.45
CA THR A 4 8.57 27.84 20.13
C THR A 4 9.57 27.42 19.04
N GLY A 5 10.87 27.56 19.29
CA GLY A 5 11.92 27.13 18.35
C GLY A 5 11.93 25.61 18.09
N ARG A 6 11.64 24.78 19.10
CA ARG A 6 11.55 23.31 18.93
C ARG A 6 10.32 22.92 18.12
N ILE A 7 9.19 23.60 18.31
CA ILE A 7 7.95 23.34 17.56
C ILE A 7 8.17 23.66 16.07
N VAL A 8 8.77 24.82 15.76
CA VAL A 8 9.06 25.23 14.38
C VAL A 8 10.03 24.26 13.70
N PHE A 9 11.10 23.88 14.39
CA PHE A 9 12.07 22.90 13.88
C PHE A 9 11.41 21.55 13.58
N SER A 10 10.61 21.02 14.52
CA SER A 10 9.93 19.73 14.33
C SER A 10 8.96 19.75 13.14
N LEU A 11 8.22 20.85 12.96
CA LEU A 11 7.28 20.98 11.85
C LEU A 11 8.01 21.02 10.49
N LEU A 12 9.07 21.83 10.40
CA LEU A 12 9.91 21.91 9.19
C LEU A 12 10.57 20.56 8.88
N PHE A 13 11.12 19.90 9.91
CA PHE A 13 11.73 18.59 9.77
C PHE A 13 10.74 17.56 9.24
N VAL A 14 9.53 17.49 9.79
CA VAL A 14 8.50 16.54 9.34
C VAL A 14 8.10 16.81 7.89
N ILE A 15 7.94 18.07 7.49
CA ILE A 15 7.57 18.43 6.10
C ILE A 15 8.68 17.99 5.13
N VAL A 16 9.94 18.32 5.43
CA VAL A 16 11.08 17.94 4.58
C VAL A 16 11.23 16.41 4.53
N PHE A 17 11.09 15.75 5.68
CA PHE A 17 11.17 14.30 5.78
C PHE A 17 10.11 13.61 4.91
N ILE A 18 8.84 14.03 5.02
CA ILE A 18 7.75 13.50 4.20
C ILE A 18 8.01 13.75 2.71
N ALA A 19 8.49 14.95 2.34
CA ALA A 19 8.78 15.28 0.95
C ALA A 19 9.88 14.39 0.36
N VAL A 20 10.96 14.15 1.10
CA VAL A 20 12.07 13.27 0.69
C VAL A 20 11.59 11.83 0.54
N VAL A 21 10.86 11.30 1.53
CA VAL A 21 10.31 9.95 1.50
C VAL A 21 9.37 9.80 0.29
N ALA A 22 8.45 10.73 0.09
CA ALA A 22 7.53 10.72 -1.04
C ALA A 22 8.27 10.75 -2.39
N TYR A 23 9.34 11.54 -2.50
CA TYR A 23 10.16 11.60 -3.71
C TYR A 23 10.89 10.27 -3.99
N MET A 24 11.41 9.60 -2.95
CA MET A 24 12.04 8.29 -3.08
C MET A 24 11.03 7.23 -3.55
N TYR A 25 9.88 7.13 -2.88
CA TYR A 25 8.83 6.18 -3.25
C TYR A 25 8.26 6.42 -4.66
N ARG A 26 8.30 7.66 -5.17
CA ARG A 26 7.91 7.93 -6.56
C ARG A 26 8.78 7.22 -7.59
N LYS A 27 10.07 7.01 -7.32
CA LYS A 27 10.94 6.24 -8.22
C LYS A 27 10.64 4.76 -8.15
N ASP A 28 10.32 4.25 -6.97
CA ASP A 28 9.97 2.84 -6.75
C ASP A 28 8.64 2.47 -7.38
N LEU A 29 7.69 3.39 -7.47
CA LEU A 29 6.41 3.18 -8.19
C LEU A 29 6.62 2.79 -9.66
N LYS A 30 7.64 3.35 -10.33
CA LYS A 30 7.97 2.98 -11.72
C LYS A 30 8.49 1.54 -11.80
N ILE A 31 9.31 1.13 -10.85
CA ILE A 31 9.86 -0.23 -10.76
C ILE A 31 8.73 -1.23 -10.42
N HIS A 32 7.81 -0.86 -9.53
CA HIS A 32 6.66 -1.68 -9.17
C HIS A 32 5.76 -1.98 -10.39
N GLN A 33 5.57 -1.00 -11.28
CA GLN A 33 4.83 -1.23 -12.53
C GLN A 33 5.55 -2.14 -13.52
N ILE A 34 6.89 -2.22 -13.48
CA ILE A 34 7.67 -3.08 -14.39
C ILE A 34 7.61 -4.54 -13.92
N TYR A 35 7.84 -4.80 -12.63
CA TYR A 35 7.95 -6.17 -12.11
C TYR A 35 6.62 -6.75 -11.59
N TYR A 36 5.68 -5.92 -11.12
CA TYR A 36 4.42 -6.36 -10.52
C TYR A 36 3.17 -6.01 -11.36
N LYS A 37 3.34 -5.72 -12.65
CA LYS A 37 2.26 -5.30 -13.57
C LYS A 37 1.06 -6.24 -13.54
N ASN A 38 1.33 -7.55 -13.48
CA ASN A 38 0.30 -8.60 -13.53
C ASN A 38 -0.05 -9.18 -12.14
N THR A 39 0.55 -8.69 -11.05
CA THR A 39 0.24 -9.16 -9.69
C THR A 39 -1.22 -8.97 -9.31
N LYS A 40 -1.90 -7.97 -9.91
CA LYS A 40 -3.35 -7.77 -9.75
C LYS A 40 -4.17 -8.98 -10.22
N TRP A 41 -3.72 -9.70 -11.26
CA TRP A 41 -4.39 -10.91 -11.74
C TRP A 41 -4.25 -12.07 -10.76
N ILE A 42 -3.11 -12.19 -10.08
CA ILE A 42 -2.90 -13.17 -9.02
C ILE A 42 -3.84 -12.89 -7.84
N LEU A 43 -4.03 -11.62 -7.48
CA LEU A 43 -4.97 -11.24 -6.42
C LEU A 43 -6.42 -11.60 -6.80
N ILE A 44 -6.83 -11.31 -8.04
CA ILE A 44 -8.16 -11.67 -8.56
C ILE A 44 -8.34 -13.19 -8.56
N ALA A 45 -7.31 -13.96 -8.97
CA ALA A 45 -7.36 -15.42 -8.96
C ALA A 45 -7.55 -15.98 -7.54
N ILE A 46 -6.87 -15.42 -6.54
CA ILE A 46 -7.05 -15.82 -5.13
C ILE A 46 -8.47 -15.53 -4.65
N PHE A 47 -8.98 -14.32 -4.89
CA PHE A 47 -10.35 -13.97 -4.49
C PHE A 47 -11.40 -14.81 -5.21
N SER A 48 -11.20 -15.07 -6.50
CA SER A 48 -12.07 -15.95 -7.28
C SER A 48 -12.06 -17.38 -6.74
N PHE A 49 -10.89 -17.92 -6.43
CA PHE A 49 -10.75 -19.24 -5.82
C PHE A 49 -11.47 -19.35 -4.48
N ILE A 50 -11.31 -18.36 -3.60
CA ILE A 50 -12.02 -18.29 -2.32
C ILE A 50 -13.53 -18.19 -2.54
N GLY A 51 -13.98 -17.38 -3.50
CA GLY A 51 -15.39 -17.26 -3.86
C GLY A 51 -15.99 -18.59 -4.34
N ILE A 52 -15.27 -19.33 -5.19
CA ILE A 52 -15.67 -20.67 -5.67
C ILE A 52 -15.79 -21.64 -4.50
N LEU A 53 -14.83 -21.65 -3.56
CA LEU A 53 -14.91 -22.49 -2.37
C LEU A 53 -16.16 -22.19 -1.53
N PHE A 54 -16.50 -20.92 -1.37
CA PHE A 54 -17.73 -20.51 -0.68
C PHE A 54 -19.00 -20.95 -1.42
N LEU A 55 -19.04 -20.82 -2.76
CA LEU A 55 -20.16 -21.27 -3.58
C LEU A 55 -20.35 -22.78 -3.47
N ILE A 56 -19.28 -23.56 -3.59
CA ILE A 56 -19.32 -25.03 -3.43
C ILE A 56 -19.79 -25.39 -2.02
N LYS A 57 -19.24 -24.75 -0.99
CA LYS A 57 -19.65 -24.99 0.41
C LYS A 57 -21.13 -24.68 0.63
N MET A 58 -21.65 -23.63 0.00
CA MET A 58 -23.07 -23.26 0.10
C MET A 58 -23.96 -24.27 -0.62
N TRP A 59 -23.56 -24.74 -1.80
CA TRP A 59 -24.24 -25.78 -2.56
C TRP A 59 -24.23 -27.14 -1.85
N LEU A 60 -23.12 -27.51 -1.21
CA LEU A 60 -22.97 -28.77 -0.48
C LEU A 60 -23.63 -28.77 0.91
N LYS A 61 -23.96 -27.59 1.44
CA LYS A 61 -24.64 -27.43 2.73
C LYS A 61 -26.17 -27.37 2.58
N GLN A 62 -26.69 -27.42 1.34
CA GLN A 62 -28.08 -27.85 1.09
C GLN A 62 -28.17 -29.37 1.18
#